data_AF-A0A060WH41-F1
#
_entry.id   AF-A0A060WH41-F1
#
_cell.length_a   1.000
_cell.length_b   1.000
_cell.length_c   1.000
_cell.angle_alpha   90.00
_cell.angle_beta   90.00
_cell.angle_gamma   90.00
#
_symmetry.space_group_name_H-M   'P 1'
#
loop_
_entity.id
_entity.type
_entity.pdbx_description
1 polymer ?
#
loop_
_entity_poly.entity_id
_entity_poly.type
_entity_poly.pdbx_seq_one_letter_code
_entity_poly.pdbx_strand_id
1 'polypeptide(L)'
;MADRSTFHRLWDSNQRPSNYWPNAFNLQATQRREILFLFYNFVSHYIFFLIFRAEKYSGLMVVTTAVQNGVCVCVYKICREMYSEGVEELPFGGEDPDLIGDRLVGGFLNLSPDYGFVLEDEEGICGYALGTVDVKPFVKKCKMSWIPSMQEKYNKPDCQKDLSDAEKMMLSFHEEEEGLPESFLSNFPSLIKMDIHAKVIDPSVAKSMMGCLLSCLKANGSIGAFCEVRQADKRMIDFYSKLGCFEVAKMEGFPKNIIIMGRSL
;
A
#
# COMPACT_ATOMS: atom_id res chain seq x y z
N MET A 1 24.93 -9.08 5.78
CA MET A 1 23.52 -8.78 5.48
C MET A 1 22.71 -9.23 6.67
N ALA A 2 21.90 -8.38 7.29
CA ALA A 2 21.10 -8.77 8.45
C ALA A 2 19.92 -9.61 7.97
N ASP A 3 19.87 -10.89 8.37
CA ASP A 3 18.78 -11.80 8.03
C ASP A 3 17.73 -11.85 9.15
N ARG A 4 16.55 -12.39 8.84
CA ARG A 4 15.43 -12.61 9.79
C ARG A 4 15.89 -13.31 11.08
N SER A 5 16.82 -14.26 10.95
CA SER A 5 17.39 -15.02 12.08
C SER A 5 18.21 -14.16 13.04
N THR A 6 18.90 -13.14 12.54
CA THR A 6 19.69 -12.20 13.34
C THR A 6 18.79 -11.23 14.10
N PHE A 7 17.63 -10.87 13.55
CA PHE A 7 16.68 -9.97 14.21
C PHE A 7 15.88 -10.65 15.33
N HIS A 8 15.43 -11.90 15.16
CA HIS A 8 14.85 -12.69 16.25
C HIS A 8 15.83 -12.82 17.42
N ARG A 9 17.11 -13.10 17.14
CA ARG A 9 18.16 -13.17 18.15
C ARG A 9 18.40 -11.85 18.89
N LEU A 10 18.36 -10.72 18.19
CA LEU A 10 18.51 -9.38 18.79
C LEU A 10 17.34 -9.04 19.73
N TRP A 11 16.12 -9.42 19.36
CA TRP A 11 14.93 -9.20 20.18
C TRP A 11 14.91 -10.10 21.42
N ASP A 12 15.14 -11.40 21.27
CA ASP A 12 15.12 -12.36 22.39
C ASP A 12 16.21 -12.11 23.42
N SER A 13 17.35 -11.55 22.98
CA SER A 13 18.48 -11.28 23.87
C SER A 13 18.40 -9.96 24.62
N ASN A 14 17.42 -9.08 24.32
CA ASN A 14 17.34 -7.72 24.86
C ASN A 14 18.66 -6.92 24.71
N GLN A 15 19.52 -7.30 23.75
CA GLN A 15 20.83 -6.71 23.55
C GLN A 15 20.75 -5.53 22.58
N ARG A 16 21.59 -4.51 22.82
CA ARG A 16 21.66 -3.34 21.93
C ARG A 16 22.16 -3.77 20.54
N PRO A 17 21.55 -3.29 19.44
CA PRO A 17 21.94 -3.65 18.07
C PRO A 17 23.39 -3.31 17.69
N SER A 18 24.05 -2.44 18.46
CA SER A 18 25.45 -1.99 18.25
C SER A 18 26.47 -3.12 18.23
N ASN A 19 26.20 -4.25 18.89
CA ASN A 19 27.15 -5.35 19.02
C ASN A 19 27.23 -6.24 17.77
N TYR A 20 26.22 -6.20 16.89
CA TYR A 20 26.17 -7.02 15.69
C TYR A 20 26.48 -6.24 14.40
N TRP A 21 26.40 -4.90 14.44
CA TRP A 21 26.49 -4.06 13.24
C TRP A 21 27.37 -2.81 13.46
N PRO A 22 28.70 -2.95 13.38
CA PRO A 22 29.64 -1.86 13.69
C PRO A 22 29.61 -0.67 12.71
N ASN A 23 28.98 -0.82 11.53
CA ASN A 23 28.90 0.21 10.48
C ASN A 23 27.52 0.88 10.34
N ALA A 24 26.57 0.61 11.25
CA ALA A 24 25.24 1.21 11.19
C ALA A 24 25.26 2.64 11.77
N PHE A 25 25.52 3.62 10.92
CA PHE A 25 25.45 5.03 11.29
C PHE A 25 23.97 5.45 11.49
N ASN A 26 23.61 5.87 12.70
CA ASN A 26 22.27 6.30 13.15
C ASN A 26 21.22 5.20 13.38
N LEU A 27 21.53 4.22 14.24
CA LEU A 27 20.52 3.37 14.87
C LEU A 27 19.84 4.13 16.03
N GLN A 28 18.70 4.79 15.77
CA GLN A 28 17.81 5.27 16.84
C GLN A 28 16.82 4.17 17.23
N ALA A 29 17.23 3.27 18.13
CA ALA A 29 16.32 2.35 18.79
C ALA A 29 15.56 3.11 19.88
N THR A 30 14.34 3.57 19.58
CA THR A 30 13.44 4.06 20.63
C THR A 30 12.58 2.91 21.12
N GLN A 31 13.02 2.21 22.16
CA GLN A 31 12.23 1.18 22.82
C GLN A 31 11.16 1.86 23.67
N ARG A 32 9.93 1.97 23.15
CA ARG A 32 8.75 2.28 23.97
C ARG A 32 7.85 1.06 24.01
N ARG A 33 7.78 0.47 25.21
CA ARG A 33 6.89 -0.60 25.68
C ARG A 33 6.82 -1.91 24.89
N GLU A 34 6.94 -1.95 23.55
CA GLU A 34 6.87 -3.20 22.75
C GLU A 34 7.27 -3.03 21.25
N ILE A 35 7.90 -1.91 20.88
CA ILE A 35 8.27 -1.56 19.49
C ILE A 35 9.78 -1.34 19.38
N LEU A 36 10.43 -1.98 18.40
CA LEU A 36 11.83 -1.76 18.04
C LEU A 36 11.93 -1.14 16.65
N PHE A 37 12.29 0.14 16.61
CA PHE A 37 12.63 0.82 15.36
C PHE A 37 14.08 0.47 14.99
N LEU A 38 14.29 -0.13 13.82
CA LEU A 38 15.63 -0.38 13.26
C LEU A 38 15.78 0.43 11.97
N PHE A 39 16.45 1.57 12.08
CA PHE A 39 16.87 2.36 10.92
C PHE A 39 18.19 1.80 10.41
N TYR A 40 18.23 1.37 9.15
CA TYR A 40 19.45 0.92 8.49
C TYR A 40 19.74 1.81 7.27
N ASN A 41 20.80 2.61 7.35
CA ASN A 41 21.30 3.39 6.21
C ASN A 41 22.24 2.49 5.39
N PHE A 42 21.85 2.11 4.18
CA PHE A 42 22.79 1.62 3.18
C PHE A 42 22.99 2.71 2.14
N VAL A 43 24.25 2.98 1.81
CA VAL A 43 24.68 3.97 0.82
C VAL A 43 23.82 3.80 -0.45
N SER A 44 23.01 4.83 -0.74
CA SER A 44 22.09 5.00 -1.87
C SER A 44 20.68 4.37 -1.85
N HIS A 45 20.28 3.44 -0.97
CA HIS A 45 18.90 2.92 -0.91
C HIS A 45 18.38 2.83 0.53
N TYR A 46 17.24 3.47 0.81
CA TYR A 46 16.60 3.43 2.13
C TYR A 46 15.84 2.11 2.32
N ILE A 47 16.32 1.23 3.21
CA ILE A 47 15.56 0.05 3.65
C ILE A 47 15.11 0.32 5.09
N PHE A 48 13.81 0.55 5.25
CA PHE A 48 13.17 0.71 6.56
C PHE A 48 12.73 -0.64 7.09
N PHE A 49 13.14 -0.97 8.31
CA PHE A 49 12.59 -2.08 9.08
C PHE A 49 11.88 -1.52 10.31
N LEU A 50 10.55 -1.63 10.32
CA LEU A 50 9.78 -1.43 11.55
C LEU A 50 9.40 -2.80 12.11
N ILE A 51 9.89 -3.12 13.31
CA ILE A 51 9.54 -4.36 14.01
C ILE A 51 8.74 -3.99 15.26
N PHE A 52 7.58 -4.58 15.42
CA PHE A 52 6.79 -4.41 16.63
C PHE A 52 6.09 -5.69 17.02
N ARG A 53 5.90 -5.85 18.33
CA ARG A 53 4.98 -6.84 18.89
C ARG A 53 3.60 -6.21 18.89
N ALA A 54 2.66 -6.85 18.19
CA ALA A 54 1.25 -6.48 18.29
C ALA A 54 0.70 -7.12 19.58
N GLU A 55 0.10 -6.33 20.47
CA GLU A 55 -0.39 -6.77 21.79
C GLU A 55 -1.37 -7.95 21.67
N LYS A 56 -2.07 -8.09 20.53
CA LYS A 56 -3.03 -9.17 20.25
C LYS A 56 -2.58 -10.19 19.21
N TYR A 57 -1.33 -10.14 18.76
CA TYR A 57 -0.79 -11.09 17.79
C TYR A 57 0.36 -11.88 18.43
N SER A 58 0.30 -13.21 18.38
CA SER A 58 1.28 -14.07 19.06
C SER A 58 2.67 -14.09 18.39
N GLY A 59 2.80 -13.50 17.19
CA GLY A 59 4.04 -13.49 16.38
C GLY A 59 4.63 -12.09 16.17
N LEU A 60 5.87 -12.06 15.67
CA LEU A 60 6.59 -10.82 15.31
C LEU A 60 6.06 -10.29 13.97
N MET A 61 5.74 -9.00 13.91
CA MET A 61 5.35 -8.33 12.66
C MET A 61 6.51 -7.48 12.14
N VAL A 62 6.80 -7.59 10.85
CA VAL A 62 7.87 -6.83 10.19
C VAL A 62 7.30 -6.01 9.06
N VAL A 63 7.57 -4.70 9.06
CA VAL A 63 7.32 -3.82 7.91
C VAL A 63 8.63 -3.62 7.17
N THR A 64 8.66 -3.97 5.89
CA THR A 64 9.83 -3.82 5.00
C THR A 64 9.47 -3.03 3.75
N THR A 65 10.46 -2.44 3.08
CA THR A 65 10.23 -1.77 1.80
C THR A 65 9.96 -2.81 0.69
N ALA A 66 9.05 -2.50 -0.23
CA ALA A 66 8.58 -3.44 -1.25
C ALA A 66 9.59 -3.76 -2.39
N VAL A 67 10.88 -3.45 -2.19
CA VAL A 67 11.91 -3.35 -3.24
C VAL A 67 12.60 -4.70 -3.54
N GLN A 68 11.94 -5.83 -3.32
CA GLN A 68 12.53 -7.16 -3.57
C GLN A 68 11.75 -7.98 -4.60
N ASN A 69 12.48 -8.63 -5.50
CA ASN A 69 11.93 -9.61 -6.44
C ASN A 69 11.19 -10.71 -5.65
N GLY A 70 9.88 -10.86 -5.92
CA GLY A 70 8.97 -11.76 -5.20
C GLY A 70 7.87 -11.04 -4.41
N VAL A 71 8.10 -9.79 -3.99
CA VAL A 71 7.11 -9.00 -3.24
C VAL A 71 5.90 -8.64 -4.10
N CYS A 72 6.10 -8.33 -5.38
CA CYS A 72 5.01 -7.98 -6.30
C CYS A 72 3.96 -9.10 -6.40
N VAL A 73 4.38 -10.37 -6.41
CA VAL A 73 3.46 -11.52 -6.50
C VAL A 73 2.57 -11.61 -5.26
N CYS A 74 3.15 -11.42 -4.07
CA CYS A 74 2.39 -11.40 -2.82
C CYS A 74 1.44 -10.21 -2.75
N VAL A 75 1.87 -9.02 -3.17
CA VAL A 75 1.01 -7.82 -3.19
C VAL A 75 -0.17 -8.02 -4.15
N TYR A 76 0.05 -8.60 -5.33
CA TYR A 76 -1.03 -8.92 -6.28
C TYR A 76 -2.01 -9.94 -5.69
N LYS A 77 -1.50 -10.99 -5.04
CA LYS A 77 -2.33 -11.99 -4.36
C LYS A 77 -3.21 -11.36 -3.28
N ILE A 78 -2.63 -10.57 -2.37
CA ILE A 78 -3.36 -9.88 -1.31
C ILE A 78 -4.39 -8.92 -1.91
N CYS A 79 -3.99 -8.12 -2.91
CA CYS A 79 -4.88 -7.18 -3.57
C CYS A 79 -6.11 -7.88 -4.18
N ARG A 80 -5.92 -9.06 -4.79
CA ARG A 80 -7.01 -9.88 -5.32
C ARG A 80 -7.91 -10.43 -4.23
N GLU A 81 -7.34 -11.02 -3.19
CA GLU A 81 -8.09 -11.58 -2.06
C GLU A 81 -8.94 -10.50 -1.38
N MET A 82 -8.34 -9.35 -1.06
CA MET A 82 -9.04 -8.23 -0.42
C MET A 82 -10.08 -7.56 -1.34
N TYR A 83 -9.89 -7.60 -2.66
CA TYR A 83 -10.89 -7.15 -3.62
C TYR A 83 -12.09 -8.09 -3.65
N SER A 84 -11.84 -9.41 -3.65
CA SER A 84 -12.87 -10.45 -3.71
C SER A 84 -13.74 -10.53 -2.45
N GLU A 85 -13.19 -10.25 -1.26
CA GLU A 85 -13.98 -10.15 -0.03
C GLU A 85 -15.01 -9.01 -0.05
N GLY A 86 -14.86 -8.05 -0.98
CA GLY A 86 -15.76 -6.91 -1.16
C GLY A 86 -16.81 -7.07 -2.26
N VAL A 87 -16.90 -8.23 -2.92
CA VAL A 87 -17.87 -8.51 -4.00
C VAL A 87 -18.60 -9.83 -3.75
N GLU A 88 -19.91 -9.86 -3.99
CA GLU A 88 -20.76 -11.04 -3.70
C GLU A 88 -20.49 -12.22 -4.63
N GLU A 89 -20.00 -11.98 -5.85
CA GLU A 89 -19.55 -13.00 -6.79
C GLU A 89 -18.11 -12.72 -7.20
N LEU A 90 -17.28 -13.79 -7.27
CA LEU A 90 -15.91 -13.70 -7.77
C LEU A 90 -15.97 -13.30 -9.26
N PRO A 91 -15.50 -12.10 -9.65
CA PRO A 91 -15.77 -11.62 -11.00
C PRO A 91 -14.87 -12.24 -12.08
N PHE A 92 -13.96 -13.15 -11.72
CA PHE A 92 -12.87 -13.62 -12.58
C PHE A 92 -12.85 -15.14 -12.67
N GLY A 93 -13.15 -15.68 -13.85
CA GLY A 93 -13.09 -17.11 -14.18
C GLY A 93 -11.66 -17.68 -14.35
N GLY A 94 -10.68 -17.12 -13.65
CA GLY A 94 -9.30 -17.62 -13.62
C GLY A 94 -8.43 -17.31 -14.85
N GLU A 95 -8.94 -16.65 -15.90
CA GLU A 95 -8.17 -16.37 -17.12
C GLU A 95 -7.07 -15.32 -16.90
N ASP A 96 -7.34 -14.25 -16.14
CA ASP A 96 -6.39 -13.17 -15.85
C ASP A 96 -6.24 -12.92 -14.33
N PRO A 97 -5.42 -13.73 -13.62
CA PRO A 97 -5.28 -13.62 -12.16
C PRO A 97 -4.63 -12.30 -11.70
N ASP A 98 -3.95 -11.60 -12.59
CA ASP A 98 -3.20 -10.37 -12.30
C ASP A 98 -4.00 -9.09 -12.56
N LEU A 99 -5.15 -9.17 -13.24
CA LEU A 99 -5.94 -8.00 -13.70
C LEU A 99 -6.26 -7.02 -12.57
N ILE A 100 -6.68 -7.53 -11.41
CA ILE A 100 -6.97 -6.70 -10.23
C ILE A 100 -5.70 -6.00 -9.72
N GLY A 101 -4.60 -6.74 -9.67
CA GLY A 101 -3.32 -6.21 -9.23
C GLY A 101 -2.81 -5.13 -10.18
N ASP A 102 -2.86 -5.40 -11.47
CA ASP A 102 -2.47 -4.47 -12.53
C ASP A 102 -3.27 -3.16 -12.47
N ARG A 103 -4.58 -3.25 -12.23
CA ARG A 103 -5.45 -2.07 -12.16
C ARG A 103 -5.23 -1.25 -10.91
N LEU A 104 -5.02 -1.88 -9.76
CA LEU A 104 -5.11 -1.21 -8.46
C LEU A 104 -3.75 -0.90 -7.82
N VAL A 105 -2.73 -1.74 -8.03
CA VAL A 105 -1.44 -1.66 -7.34
C VAL A 105 -0.24 -1.69 -8.30
N GLY A 106 -0.40 -2.19 -9.52
CA GLY A 106 0.67 -2.34 -10.51
C GLY A 106 1.35 -1.02 -10.86
N GLY A 107 0.58 0.05 -11.04
CA GLY A 107 1.13 1.40 -11.28
C GLY A 107 2.03 1.88 -10.13
N PHE A 108 1.65 1.66 -8.88
CA PHE A 108 2.47 2.03 -7.72
C PHE A 108 3.77 1.24 -7.68
N LEU A 109 3.68 -0.09 -7.86
CA LEU A 109 4.84 -0.97 -7.78
C LEU A 109 5.86 -0.68 -8.89
N ASN A 110 5.42 -0.26 -10.07
CA ASN A 110 6.31 0.04 -11.20
C ASN A 110 6.80 1.48 -11.23
N LEU A 111 5.98 2.46 -10.81
CA LEU A 111 6.27 3.89 -11.00
C LEU A 111 6.56 4.65 -9.70
N SER A 112 6.27 4.06 -8.55
CA SER A 112 6.48 4.62 -7.21
C SER A 112 7.00 3.59 -6.19
N PRO A 113 8.01 2.76 -6.52
CA PRO A 113 8.47 1.68 -5.65
C PRO A 113 9.06 2.18 -4.31
N ASP A 114 9.56 3.42 -4.28
CA ASP A 114 10.18 4.03 -3.09
C ASP A 114 9.20 4.25 -1.93
N TYR A 115 7.89 4.26 -2.22
CA TYR A 115 6.83 4.47 -1.23
C TYR A 115 5.98 3.21 -1.04
N GLY A 116 6.57 2.03 -1.27
CA GLY A 116 5.95 0.73 -1.03
C GLY A 116 6.47 0.06 0.23
N PHE A 117 5.56 -0.42 1.06
CA PHE A 117 5.83 -1.19 2.27
C PHE A 117 5.01 -2.47 2.25
N VAL A 118 5.57 -3.54 2.80
CA VAL A 118 4.86 -4.81 3.05
C VAL A 118 4.94 -5.20 4.50
N LEU A 119 3.90 -5.90 4.94
CA LEU A 119 3.75 -6.42 6.29
C LEU A 119 3.90 -7.93 6.23
N GLU A 120 4.84 -8.48 7.00
CA GLU A 120 5.15 -9.90 7.05
C GLU A 120 4.93 -10.47 8.45
N ASP A 121 4.32 -11.66 8.52
CA ASP A 121 4.17 -12.49 9.71
C ASP A 121 4.97 -13.82 9.59
N GLU A 122 4.70 -14.79 10.45
CA GLU A 122 5.37 -16.10 10.41
C GLU A 122 5.07 -16.93 9.15
N GLU A 123 3.92 -16.70 8.51
CA GLU A 123 3.45 -17.40 7.32
C GLU A 123 3.82 -16.68 6.01
N GLY A 124 4.24 -15.41 6.10
CA GLY A 124 4.70 -14.59 4.98
C GLY A 124 4.02 -13.23 4.92
N ILE A 125 3.98 -12.63 3.73
CA ILE A 125 3.40 -11.29 3.55
C ILE A 125 1.88 -11.37 3.75
N CYS A 126 1.36 -10.54 4.65
CA CYS A 126 -0.06 -10.47 5.03
C CYS A 126 -0.66 -9.06 4.91
N GLY A 127 0.11 -8.08 4.41
CA GLY A 127 -0.40 -6.75 4.08
C GLY A 127 0.57 -5.92 3.24
N TYR A 128 0.07 -4.84 2.67
CA TYR A 128 0.84 -3.88 1.90
C TYR A 128 0.33 -2.45 2.11
N ALA A 129 1.22 -1.47 1.94
CA ALA A 129 0.90 -0.06 1.92
C ALA A 129 1.76 0.61 0.84
N LEU A 130 1.13 1.23 -0.13
CA LEU A 130 1.74 1.86 -1.30
C LEU A 130 1.32 3.32 -1.35
N GLY A 131 2.14 4.17 -1.92
CA GLY A 131 1.77 5.55 -2.18
C GLY A 131 2.58 6.23 -3.26
N THR A 132 2.25 7.47 -3.52
CA THR A 132 3.04 8.41 -4.32
C THR A 132 3.00 9.77 -3.63
N VAL A 133 4.11 10.52 -3.67
CA VAL A 133 4.19 11.85 -3.06
C VAL A 133 3.27 12.84 -3.75
N ASP A 134 3.19 12.79 -5.08
CA ASP A 134 2.33 13.64 -5.89
C ASP A 134 1.63 12.80 -6.96
N VAL A 135 0.30 12.84 -6.95
CA VAL A 135 -0.55 12.09 -7.87
C VAL A 135 -0.48 12.67 -9.30
N LYS A 136 -0.22 13.97 -9.49
CA LYS A 136 -0.17 14.59 -10.83
C LYS A 136 0.95 14.01 -11.71
N PRO A 137 2.24 14.00 -11.30
CA PRO A 137 3.30 13.37 -12.08
C PRO A 137 3.14 11.85 -12.13
N PHE A 138 2.57 11.22 -11.10
CA PHE A 138 2.27 9.79 -11.10
C PHE A 138 1.28 9.41 -12.21
N VAL A 139 0.12 10.07 -12.28
CA VAL A 139 -0.88 9.85 -13.33
C VAL A 139 -0.31 10.11 -14.72
N LYS A 140 0.53 11.15 -14.88
CA LYS A 140 1.23 11.40 -16.14
C LYS A 140 2.14 10.23 -16.54
N LYS A 141 2.93 9.69 -15.59
CA LYS A 141 3.75 8.49 -15.83
C LYS A 141 2.89 7.28 -16.16
N CYS A 142 1.76 7.09 -15.47
CA CYS A 142 0.81 6.02 -15.79
C CYS A 142 0.33 6.13 -17.23
N LYS A 143 -0.18 7.30 -17.66
CA LYS A 143 -0.65 7.54 -19.03
C LYS A 143 0.45 7.30 -20.08
N MET A 144 1.71 7.60 -19.77
CA MET A 144 2.83 7.47 -20.71
C MET A 144 3.44 6.07 -20.80
N SER A 145 3.32 5.23 -19.76
CA SER A 145 4.07 3.97 -19.67
C SER A 145 3.25 2.78 -19.18
N TRP A 146 2.49 2.95 -18.09
CA TRP A 146 1.69 1.88 -17.52
C TRP A 146 0.47 1.55 -18.36
N ILE A 147 -0.33 2.57 -18.72
CA ILE A 147 -1.57 2.38 -19.49
C ILE A 147 -1.31 1.74 -20.85
N PRO A 148 -0.33 2.17 -21.67
CA PRO A 148 -0.01 1.48 -22.92
C PRO A 148 0.34 0.00 -22.72
N SER A 149 1.13 -0.32 -21.69
CA SER A 149 1.48 -1.71 -21.36
C SER A 149 0.24 -2.55 -20.99
N MET A 150 -0.72 -1.95 -20.27
CA MET A 150 -1.98 -2.62 -19.93
C MET A 150 -2.92 -2.76 -21.11
N GLN A 151 -2.94 -1.80 -22.04
CA GLN A 151 -3.72 -1.88 -23.28
C GLN A 151 -3.18 -2.97 -24.22
N GLU A 152 -1.88 -3.23 -24.21
CA GLU A 152 -1.27 -4.36 -24.93
C GLU A 152 -1.57 -5.71 -24.26
N LYS A 153 -1.60 -5.75 -22.92
CA LYS A 153 -1.90 -6.97 -22.15
C LYS A 153 -3.38 -7.35 -22.19
N TYR A 154 -4.28 -6.36 -22.10
CA TYR A 154 -5.72 -6.55 -22.02
C TYR A 154 -6.43 -5.92 -23.21
N ASN A 155 -6.93 -6.77 -24.11
CA ASN A 155 -7.67 -6.32 -25.29
C ASN A 155 -8.92 -5.52 -24.89
N LYS A 156 -9.26 -4.50 -25.69
CA LYS A 156 -10.47 -3.72 -25.47
C LYS A 156 -11.72 -4.61 -25.61
N PRO A 157 -12.56 -4.74 -24.57
CA PRO A 157 -13.79 -5.52 -24.65
C PRO A 157 -14.81 -4.92 -25.62
N ASP A 158 -15.71 -5.76 -26.12
CA ASP A 158 -16.81 -5.35 -26.98
C ASP A 158 -17.95 -4.72 -26.16
N CYS A 159 -18.05 -3.39 -26.19
CA CYS A 159 -19.06 -2.61 -25.47
C CYS A 159 -20.52 -2.87 -25.91
N GLN A 160 -20.76 -3.69 -26.94
CA GLN A 160 -22.12 -4.03 -27.38
C GLN A 160 -22.79 -5.12 -26.53
N LYS A 161 -22.05 -5.78 -25.63
CA LYS A 161 -22.56 -6.84 -24.74
C LYS A 161 -22.62 -6.35 -23.30
N ASP A 162 -23.41 -7.04 -22.48
CA ASP A 162 -23.34 -6.90 -21.03
C ASP A 162 -21.96 -7.37 -20.56
N LEU A 163 -21.12 -6.41 -20.16
CA LEU A 163 -19.76 -6.67 -19.73
C LEU A 163 -19.76 -7.27 -18.32
N SER A 164 -18.99 -8.34 -18.14
CA SER A 164 -18.56 -8.82 -16.83
C SER A 164 -17.75 -7.76 -16.09
N ASP A 165 -17.61 -7.87 -14.77
CA ASP A 165 -16.80 -6.91 -14.02
C ASP A 165 -15.30 -6.97 -14.39
N ALA A 166 -14.83 -8.14 -14.83
CA ALA A 166 -13.49 -8.28 -15.41
C ALA A 166 -13.34 -7.46 -16.69
N GLU A 167 -14.30 -7.56 -17.61
CA GLU A 167 -14.30 -6.77 -18.84
C GLU A 167 -14.45 -5.28 -18.54
N LYS A 168 -15.28 -4.87 -17.57
CA LYS A 168 -15.33 -3.46 -17.14
C LYS A 168 -13.97 -2.97 -16.62
N MET A 169 -13.24 -3.81 -15.88
CA MET A 169 -11.90 -3.48 -15.40
C MET A 169 -10.90 -3.37 -16.55
N MET A 170 -10.94 -4.29 -17.52
CA MET A 170 -10.12 -4.21 -18.73
C MET A 170 -10.44 -2.95 -19.54
N LEU A 171 -11.72 -2.66 -19.76
CA LEU A 171 -12.20 -1.47 -20.48
C LEU A 171 -11.67 -0.19 -19.82
N SER A 172 -11.55 -0.14 -18.49
CA SER A 172 -11.04 1.04 -17.78
C SER A 172 -9.60 1.43 -18.14
N PHE A 173 -8.78 0.51 -18.71
CA PHE A 173 -7.47 0.88 -19.25
C PHE A 173 -7.54 1.59 -20.61
N HIS A 174 -8.68 1.48 -21.31
CA HIS A 174 -8.92 2.06 -22.63
C HIS A 174 -9.75 3.35 -22.57
N GLU A 175 -10.23 3.73 -21.38
CA GLU A 175 -11.02 4.94 -21.14
C GLU A 175 -10.16 6.03 -20.50
N GLU A 176 -10.52 7.29 -20.75
CA GLU A 176 -9.89 8.40 -20.05
C GLU A 176 -10.52 8.58 -18.67
N GLU A 177 -9.71 8.42 -17.64
CA GLU A 177 -10.14 8.60 -16.25
C GLU A 177 -10.18 10.10 -15.91
N GLU A 178 -11.34 10.56 -15.43
CA GLU A 178 -11.50 11.93 -14.92
C GLU A 178 -10.66 12.10 -13.65
N GLY A 179 -9.78 13.10 -13.64
CA GLY A 179 -8.97 13.42 -12.48
C GLY A 179 -9.75 14.15 -11.39
N LEU A 180 -9.19 14.16 -10.17
CA LEU A 180 -9.75 14.92 -9.06
C LEU A 180 -9.55 16.43 -9.23
N PRO A 181 -10.45 17.27 -8.67
CA PRO A 181 -10.32 18.73 -8.69
C PRO A 181 -8.95 19.22 -8.21
N GLU A 182 -8.36 20.20 -8.91
CA GLU A 182 -7.02 20.72 -8.56
C GLU A 182 -6.96 21.33 -7.17
N SER A 183 -8.05 21.95 -6.71
CA SER A 183 -8.19 22.52 -5.36
C SER A 183 -8.15 21.46 -4.26
N PHE A 184 -8.56 20.23 -4.56
CA PHE A 184 -8.40 19.10 -3.65
C PHE A 184 -6.95 18.63 -3.64
N LEU A 185 -6.38 18.40 -4.83
CA LEU A 185 -5.01 17.90 -4.99
C LEU A 185 -3.94 18.88 -4.48
N SER A 186 -4.23 20.18 -4.44
CA SER A 186 -3.34 21.18 -3.82
C SER A 186 -3.24 21.04 -2.30
N ASN A 187 -4.22 20.42 -1.65
CA ASN A 187 -4.21 20.17 -0.21
C ASN A 187 -3.80 18.72 0.13
N PHE A 188 -4.12 17.78 -0.75
CA PHE A 188 -3.82 16.36 -0.59
C PHE A 188 -3.14 15.81 -1.86
N PRO A 189 -1.85 16.11 -2.08
CA PRO A 189 -1.15 15.68 -3.29
C PRO A 189 -0.85 14.18 -3.32
N SER A 190 -0.71 13.52 -2.18
CA SER A 190 -0.31 12.12 -2.13
C SER A 190 -1.48 11.16 -2.22
N LEU A 191 -1.46 10.25 -3.19
CA LEU A 191 -2.39 9.14 -3.26
C LEU A 191 -1.77 7.93 -2.54
N ILE A 192 -2.55 7.26 -1.69
CA ILE A 192 -2.14 6.04 -1.00
C ILE A 192 -3.12 4.89 -1.20
N LYS A 193 -2.61 3.67 -1.09
CA LYS A 193 -3.40 2.45 -1.08
C LYS A 193 -2.83 1.46 -0.07
N MET A 194 -3.69 0.89 0.76
CA MET A 194 -3.28 -0.03 1.81
C MET A 194 -4.32 -1.13 1.98
N ASP A 195 -3.85 -2.37 2.12
CA ASP A 195 -4.66 -3.53 2.44
C ASP A 195 -3.89 -4.42 3.42
N ILE A 196 -4.61 -4.98 4.38
CA ILE A 196 -4.09 -5.97 5.33
C ILE A 196 -5.12 -7.09 5.41
N HIS A 197 -4.65 -8.33 5.42
CA HIS A 197 -5.50 -9.51 5.60
C HIS A 197 -6.32 -9.42 6.88
N ALA A 198 -7.56 -9.90 6.81
CA ALA A 198 -8.47 -9.97 7.97
C ALA A 198 -7.91 -10.81 9.14
N LYS A 199 -6.94 -11.72 8.88
CA LYS A 199 -6.24 -12.47 9.95
C LYS A 199 -5.47 -11.56 10.91
N VAL A 200 -5.05 -10.38 10.46
CA VAL A 200 -4.37 -9.38 11.30
C VAL A 200 -5.43 -8.52 11.98
N ILE A 201 -5.85 -8.95 13.17
CA ILE A 201 -6.93 -8.30 13.92
C ILE A 201 -6.50 -7.10 14.75
N ASP A 202 -5.19 -6.92 14.99
CA ASP A 202 -4.67 -5.85 15.83
C ASP A 202 -4.61 -4.52 15.07
N PRO A 203 -5.44 -3.52 15.43
CA PRO A 203 -5.47 -2.23 14.73
C PRO A 203 -4.16 -1.44 14.87
N SER A 204 -3.34 -1.71 15.88
CA SER A 204 -2.04 -1.05 16.05
C SER A 204 -1.11 -1.37 14.88
N VAL A 205 -1.22 -2.55 14.29
CA VAL A 205 -0.43 -2.99 13.13
C VAL A 205 -0.70 -2.11 11.92
N ALA A 206 -1.98 -1.95 11.59
CA ALA A 206 -2.41 -1.09 10.48
C ALA A 206 -2.01 0.37 10.72
N LYS A 207 -2.16 0.87 11.95
CA LYS A 207 -1.75 2.24 12.30
C LYS A 207 -0.25 2.45 12.18
N SER A 208 0.56 1.49 12.61
CA SER A 208 2.02 1.55 12.49
C SER A 208 2.46 1.58 11.03
N MET A 209 1.92 0.69 10.21
CA MET A 209 2.25 0.63 8.78
C MET A 209 1.79 1.88 8.03
N MET A 210 0.58 2.37 8.30
CA MET A 210 0.12 3.66 7.79
C MET A 210 1.05 4.80 8.22
N GLY A 211 1.47 4.81 9.49
CA GLY A 211 2.41 5.78 10.03
C GLY A 211 3.75 5.81 9.29
N CYS A 212 4.30 4.65 8.94
CA CYS A 212 5.50 4.54 8.10
C CYS A 212 5.30 5.20 6.73
N LEU A 213 4.22 4.85 6.03
CA LEU A 213 3.93 5.41 4.72
C LEU A 213 3.76 6.94 4.79
N LEU A 214 2.93 7.44 5.71
CA LEU A 214 2.68 8.88 5.85
C LEU A 214 3.95 9.66 6.23
N SER A 215 4.79 9.10 7.11
CA SER A 215 6.07 9.72 7.47
C SER A 215 7.01 9.77 6.28
N CYS A 216 7.05 8.72 5.45
CA CYS A 216 7.85 8.68 4.23
C CYS A 216 7.38 9.75 3.24
N LEU A 217 6.07 9.86 2.99
CA LEU A 217 5.51 10.87 2.10
C LEU A 217 5.79 12.30 2.60
N LYS A 218 5.62 12.54 3.91
CA LYS A 218 5.92 13.83 4.54
C LYS A 218 7.39 14.21 4.42
N ALA A 219 8.30 13.26 4.69
CA ALA A 219 9.74 13.48 4.58
C ALA A 219 10.18 13.81 3.13
N ASN A 220 9.38 13.41 2.14
CA ASN A 220 9.59 13.71 0.74
C ASN A 220 8.77 14.92 0.23
N GLY A 221 8.25 15.74 1.15
CA GLY A 221 7.66 17.04 0.83
C GLY A 221 6.14 17.05 0.63
N SER A 222 5.45 15.94 0.89
CA SER A 222 3.98 15.94 0.87
C SER A 222 3.40 16.69 2.08
N ILE A 223 2.34 17.44 1.83
CA ILE A 223 1.57 18.19 2.83
C ILE A 223 0.24 17.51 3.19
N GLY A 224 -0.15 16.47 2.45
CA GLY A 224 -1.41 15.79 2.64
C GLY A 224 -1.51 14.53 1.79
N ALA A 225 -2.25 13.55 2.30
CA ALA A 225 -2.51 12.28 1.64
C ALA A 225 -4.02 12.01 1.54
N PHE A 226 -4.41 11.28 0.52
CA PHE A 226 -5.78 10.79 0.35
C PHE A 226 -5.79 9.34 -0.15
N CYS A 227 -6.90 8.67 0.09
CA CYS A 227 -7.21 7.36 -0.46
C CYS A 227 -8.58 7.36 -1.12
N GLU A 228 -8.76 6.42 -2.03
CA GLU A 228 -10.00 6.17 -2.75
C GLU A 228 -10.54 4.80 -2.35
N VAL A 229 -11.81 4.78 -1.91
CA VAL A 229 -12.49 3.57 -1.47
C VAL A 229 -13.79 3.42 -2.24
N ARG A 230 -14.07 2.24 -2.79
CA ARG A 230 -15.35 2.00 -3.47
C ARG A 230 -16.51 2.20 -2.50
N GLN A 231 -17.57 2.88 -2.92
CA GLN A 231 -18.72 3.13 -2.06
C GLN A 231 -19.39 1.83 -1.56
N ALA A 232 -19.33 0.76 -2.35
CA ALA A 232 -19.84 -0.56 -1.98
C ALA A 232 -18.98 -1.29 -0.91
N ASP A 233 -17.70 -0.91 -0.76
CA ASP A 233 -16.74 -1.60 0.09
C ASP A 233 -16.76 -1.06 1.53
N LYS A 234 -17.83 -1.41 2.25
CA LYS A 234 -18.03 -0.99 3.66
C LYS A 234 -16.88 -1.41 4.57
N ARG A 235 -16.24 -2.55 4.28
CA ARG A 235 -15.09 -3.07 5.03
C ARG A 235 -13.93 -2.08 4.97
N MET A 236 -13.59 -1.59 3.77
CA MET A 236 -12.51 -0.63 3.59
C MET A 236 -12.83 0.75 4.15
N ILE A 237 -14.10 1.18 4.05
CA ILE A 237 -14.56 2.44 4.69
C ILE A 237 -14.35 2.36 6.21
N ASP A 238 -14.75 1.25 6.84
CA ASP A 238 -14.56 1.02 8.27
C ASP A 238 -13.08 0.91 8.65
N PHE A 239 -12.27 0.26 7.81
CA PHE A 239 -10.83 0.12 8.01
C PHE A 239 -10.14 1.49 8.09
N TYR A 240 -10.32 2.33 7.07
CA TYR A 240 -9.72 3.67 7.05
C TYR A 240 -10.28 4.57 8.16
N SER A 241 -11.55 4.43 8.50
CA SER A 241 -12.17 5.15 9.63
C SER A 241 -11.53 4.77 10.98
N LYS A 242 -11.23 3.48 11.20
CA LYS A 242 -10.59 2.97 12.44
C LYS A 242 -9.13 3.38 12.58
N LEU A 243 -8.45 3.77 11.50
CA LEU A 243 -7.13 4.39 11.60
C LEU A 243 -7.21 5.72 12.37
N GLY A 244 -8.39 6.36 12.43
CA GLY A 244 -8.66 7.57 13.22
C GLY A 244 -8.00 8.82 12.66
N CYS A 245 -7.75 8.80 11.35
CA CYS A 245 -6.70 9.59 10.75
C CYS A 245 -7.12 10.20 9.40
N PHE A 246 -8.00 9.53 8.67
CA PHE A 246 -8.59 10.01 7.42
C PHE A 246 -10.04 10.47 7.62
N GLU A 247 -10.40 11.59 7.01
CA GLU A 247 -11.76 12.13 7.02
C GLU A 247 -12.37 12.05 5.62
N VAL A 248 -13.68 11.76 5.54
CA VAL A 248 -14.40 11.71 4.25
C VAL A 248 -14.45 13.12 3.66
N ALA A 249 -13.85 13.29 2.49
CA ALA A 249 -13.90 14.52 1.72
C ALA A 249 -15.18 14.58 0.89
N LYS A 250 -15.79 15.78 0.81
CA LYS A 250 -16.95 16.05 -0.03
C LYS A 250 -16.65 17.27 -0.89
N MET A 251 -16.66 17.09 -2.20
CA MET A 251 -16.43 18.16 -3.17
C MET A 251 -17.21 17.87 -4.45
N GLU A 252 -17.64 18.92 -5.14
CA GLU A 252 -18.16 18.78 -6.50
C GLU A 252 -17.05 18.29 -7.44
N GLY A 253 -17.41 17.45 -8.41
CA GLY A 253 -16.45 16.81 -9.31
C GLY A 253 -15.84 15.51 -8.80
N PHE A 254 -16.26 15.02 -7.63
CA PHE A 254 -15.87 13.68 -7.18
C PHE A 254 -16.66 12.57 -7.89
N PRO A 255 -16.03 11.42 -8.22
CA PRO A 255 -16.72 10.28 -8.82
C PRO A 255 -17.82 9.74 -7.90
N LYS A 256 -18.99 9.39 -8.47
CA LYS A 256 -20.15 8.96 -7.68
C LYS A 256 -19.97 7.61 -6.96
N ASN A 257 -19.13 6.73 -7.49
CA ASN A 257 -18.96 5.36 -6.99
C ASN A 257 -17.77 5.20 -6.04
N ILE A 258 -17.08 6.30 -5.71
CA ILE A 258 -15.86 6.32 -4.90
C ILE A 258 -16.04 7.30 -3.75
N ILE A 259 -15.64 6.89 -2.56
CA ILE A 259 -15.47 7.72 -1.38
C ILE A 259 -13.99 8.11 -1.30
N ILE A 260 -13.74 9.40 -1.25
CA ILE A 260 -12.40 9.95 -1.07
C ILE A 260 -12.24 10.32 0.40
N MET A 261 -11.14 9.87 1.02
CA MET A 261 -10.81 10.23 2.39
C MET A 261 -9.42 10.87 2.43
N GLY A 262 -9.28 12.00 3.14
CA GLY A 262 -8.06 12.82 3.16
C GLY A 262 -7.52 13.06 4.58
N ARG A 263 -6.23 13.39 4.65
CA ARG A 263 -5.48 13.75 5.86
C ARG A 263 -4.34 14.72 5.52
N SER A 264 -4.16 15.77 6.32
CA SER A 264 -2.95 16.60 6.28
C SER A 264 -1.76 15.91 6.97
N LEU A 265 -0.54 16.15 6.49
CA LEU A 265 0.68 15.48 6.96
C LEU A 265 1.54 16.31 7.91
#